data_AF-A0A9D4T135-F1
#
_entry.id   AF-A0A9D4T135-F1
#
_cell.length_a   1.000
_cell.length_b   1.000
_cell.length_c   1.000
_cell.angle_alpha   90.00
_cell.angle_beta   90.00
_cell.angle_gamma   90.00
#
_symmetry.space_group_name_H-M   'P 1'
#
loop_
_entity.id
_entity.type
_entity.pdbx_description
1 polymer ?
#
loop_
_entity_poly.entity_id
_entity_poly.type
_entity_poly.pdbx_seq_one_letter_code
_entity_poly.pdbx_strand_id
1 'polypeptide(L)'
;MPICKLACAFPAMASYCGAKLQPGSPCNGLRGYCDVFHKCRPIIPSGFITSLSGFLFGSEPLAILYEFIANHPFKAAFVILGSSWMTVFAIRCFALHTPSNNPTKKAPLKLKETLRHPVNAIVNVSGWLVL
;
A
#
# COMPACT_ATOMS: atom_id res chain seq x y z
N MET A 1 16.67 6.59 -21.63
CA MET A 1 16.29 6.54 -20.20
C MET A 1 16.79 7.81 -19.53
N PRO A 2 15.95 8.57 -18.82
CA PRO A 2 16.39 9.82 -18.21
C PRO A 2 17.39 9.53 -17.08
N ILE A 3 18.60 10.04 -17.22
CA ILE A 3 19.63 10.03 -16.17
C ILE A 3 19.24 11.10 -15.15
N CYS A 4 19.47 10.85 -13.86
CA CYS A 4 19.26 11.86 -12.82
C CYS A 4 20.09 13.10 -13.14
N LYS A 5 19.43 14.23 -13.41
CA LYS A 5 20.13 15.47 -13.78
C LYS A 5 21.02 15.92 -12.60
N LEU A 6 22.17 16.51 -12.94
CA LEU A 6 23.05 17.15 -11.96
C LEU A 6 22.29 18.28 -11.24
N ALA A 7 22.78 18.67 -10.06
CA ALA A 7 22.20 19.75 -9.24
C ALA A 7 21.91 21.05 -10.02
N CYS A 8 22.62 21.30 -11.12
CA CYS A 8 22.41 22.43 -12.04
C CYS A 8 20.99 22.49 -12.65
N ALA A 9 20.26 21.37 -12.69
CA ALA A 9 18.90 21.35 -13.26
C ALA A 9 17.81 21.84 -12.30
N PHE A 10 18.14 22.03 -11.02
CA PHE A 10 17.23 22.57 -10.01
C PHE A 10 17.69 23.97 -9.58
N PRO A 11 16.87 25.02 -9.72
CA PRO A 11 17.28 26.40 -9.39
C PRO A 11 17.63 26.58 -7.91
N ALA A 12 17.05 25.76 -7.01
CA ALA A 12 17.35 25.77 -5.58
C ALA A 12 18.74 25.19 -5.22
N MET A 13 19.40 24.46 -6.14
CA MET A 13 20.72 23.84 -5.91
C MET A 13 21.76 24.20 -6.97
N ALA A 14 21.55 25.31 -7.69
CA ALA A 14 22.45 25.76 -8.76
C ALA A 14 23.90 26.01 -8.30
N SER A 15 24.12 26.33 -7.03
CA SER A 15 25.45 26.55 -6.44
C SER A 15 26.34 25.29 -6.42
N TYR A 16 25.75 24.09 -6.40
CA TYR A 16 26.46 22.80 -6.37
C TYR A 16 26.59 22.16 -7.76
N CYS A 17 26.59 22.98 -8.81
CA CYS A 17 26.62 22.52 -10.19
C CYS A 17 27.88 21.68 -10.47
N GLY A 18 27.71 20.39 -10.77
CA GLY A 18 28.81 19.42 -10.92
C GLY A 18 28.75 18.26 -9.90
N ALA A 19 28.03 18.42 -8.80
CA ALA A 19 27.82 17.34 -7.83
C ALA A 19 26.73 16.35 -8.30
N LYS A 20 26.99 15.05 -8.10
CA LYS A 20 25.98 14.01 -8.27
C LYS A 20 24.96 14.12 -7.14
N LEU A 21 23.67 14.06 -7.48
CA LEU A 21 22.59 14.09 -6.49
C LEU A 21 22.70 12.88 -5.55
N GLN A 22 22.47 13.13 -4.25
CA GLN A 22 22.39 12.10 -3.22
C GLN A 22 21.34 11.04 -3.64
N PRO A 23 21.59 9.74 -3.44
CA PRO A 23 20.57 8.71 -3.67
C PRO A 23 19.29 9.04 -2.89
N GLY A 24 18.13 8.87 -3.53
CA GLY A 24 16.82 9.24 -2.97
C GLY A 24 16.29 10.61 -3.38
N SER A 25 17.05 11.42 -4.12
CA SER A 25 16.57 12.69 -4.67
C SER A 25 15.41 12.51 -5.68
N PRO A 26 14.40 13.41 -5.71
CA PRO A 26 13.28 13.30 -6.64
C PRO A 26 13.69 13.60 -8.09
N CYS A 27 13.16 12.82 -9.04
CA CYS A 27 13.35 12.99 -10.48
C CYS A 27 12.00 13.00 -11.23
N ASN A 28 11.97 13.57 -12.43
CA ASN A 28 10.79 13.58 -13.31
C ASN A 28 9.53 14.20 -12.67
N GLY A 29 9.61 15.44 -12.19
CA GLY A 29 8.47 16.16 -11.63
C GLY A 29 7.84 15.47 -10.41
N LEU A 30 8.68 15.00 -9.47
CA LEU A 30 8.28 14.28 -8.24
C LEU A 30 7.66 12.90 -8.49
N ARG A 31 7.79 12.34 -9.70
CA ARG A 31 7.25 11.01 -10.06
C ARG A 31 8.31 9.91 -10.09
N GLY A 32 9.49 10.16 -9.54
CA GLY A 32 10.61 9.21 -9.52
C GLY A 32 11.62 9.51 -8.43
N TYR A 33 12.42 8.52 -8.08
CA TYR A 33 13.61 8.71 -7.24
C TYR A 33 14.86 8.23 -7.98
N CYS A 34 15.99 8.82 -7.63
CA CYS A 34 17.30 8.40 -8.09
C CYS A 34 17.83 7.24 -7.24
N ASP A 35 18.12 6.11 -7.90
CA ASP A 35 18.78 4.96 -7.29
C ASP A 35 20.29 5.23 -7.07
N VAL A 36 21.00 4.37 -6.33
CA VAL A 36 22.45 4.42 -6.10
C VAL A 36 23.25 4.45 -7.41
N PHE A 37 22.68 3.88 -8.48
CA PHE A 37 23.26 3.90 -9.83
C PHE A 37 22.90 5.15 -10.65
N HIS A 38 22.35 6.20 -10.02
CA HIS A 38 21.90 7.45 -10.65
C HIS A 38 20.90 7.26 -11.82
N LYS A 39 20.15 6.15 -11.79
CA LYS A 39 19.03 5.90 -12.70
C LYS A 39 17.75 6.45 -12.07
N CYS A 40 16.97 7.18 -12.84
CA CYS A 40 15.64 7.64 -12.40
C CYS A 40 14.67 6.46 -12.49
N ARG A 41 14.31 5.87 -11.33
CA ARG A 41 13.25 4.86 -11.25
C ARG A 41 11.94 5.58 -11.02
N PRO A 42 10.91 5.35 -11.87
CA PRO A 42 9.61 5.92 -11.61
C PRO A 42 9.08 5.41 -10.27
N ILE A 43 8.59 6.35 -9.46
CA ILE A 43 7.64 6.07 -8.41
C ILE A 43 6.38 5.76 -9.18
N ILE A 44 6.12 4.47 -9.38
CA ILE A 44 4.76 4.05 -9.69
C ILE A 44 3.93 4.65 -8.55
N PRO A 45 2.86 5.41 -8.80
CA PRO A 45 1.86 5.65 -7.79
C PRO A 45 1.26 4.27 -7.49
N SER A 46 1.98 3.48 -6.70
CA SER A 46 1.75 2.06 -6.49
C SER A 46 0.66 1.90 -5.45
N GLY A 47 -0.48 2.52 -5.72
CA GLY A 47 -1.60 2.58 -4.82
C GLY A 47 -2.89 2.62 -5.62
N PHE A 48 -3.60 1.50 -5.57
CA PHE A 48 -5.06 1.45 -5.66
C PHE A 48 -5.74 2.58 -4.85
N ILE A 49 -5.09 3.00 -3.76
CA ILE A 49 -5.51 4.08 -2.86
C ILE A 49 -5.73 5.42 -3.58
N THR A 50 -4.88 5.81 -4.53
CA THR A 50 -5.05 7.09 -5.26
C THR A 50 -6.25 7.06 -6.20
N SER A 51 -6.59 5.89 -6.73
CA SER A 51 -7.82 5.72 -7.51
C SER A 51 -9.06 5.69 -6.63
N LEU A 52 -8.96 5.12 -5.42
CA LEU A 52 -10.08 5.02 -4.47
C LEU A 52 -10.44 6.35 -3.81
N SER A 53 -9.47 7.23 -3.58
CA SER A 53 -9.74 8.51 -2.91
C SER A 53 -10.71 9.39 -3.69
N GLY A 54 -10.67 9.38 -5.03
CA GLY A 54 -11.63 10.14 -5.85
C GLY A 54 -13.06 9.62 -5.76
N PHE A 55 -13.24 8.31 -5.63
CA PHE A 55 -14.55 7.68 -5.53
C PHE A 55 -15.15 7.80 -4.11
N LEU A 56 -14.31 7.69 -3.06
CA LEU A 56 -14.77 7.73 -1.66
C LEU A 56 -15.09 9.15 -1.17
N PHE A 57 -14.39 10.18 -1.64
CA PHE A 57 -14.54 11.57 -1.17
C PHE A 57 -15.37 12.46 -2.12
N GLY A 58 -16.19 11.86 -2.99
CA GLY A 58 -17.17 12.62 -3.77
C GLY A 58 -18.28 13.23 -2.89
N SER A 59 -18.94 14.29 -3.36
CA SER A 59 -20.05 14.93 -2.65
C SER A 59 -21.28 14.03 -2.52
N GLU A 60 -21.59 13.26 -3.56
CA GLU A 60 -22.73 12.33 -3.61
C GLU A 60 -22.62 11.14 -2.64
N PRO A 61 -21.50 10.38 -2.58
CA PRO A 61 -21.39 9.24 -1.68
C PRO A 61 -21.42 9.62 -0.19
N LEU A 62 -20.89 10.81 0.17
CA LEU A 62 -20.94 11.29 1.56
C LEU A 62 -22.38 11.57 2.01
N ALA A 63 -23.20 12.23 1.18
CA ALA A 63 -24.58 12.55 1.51
C ALA A 63 -25.41 11.29 1.78
N ILE A 64 -25.27 10.27 0.92
CA ILE A 64 -25.95 8.98 1.06
C ILE A 64 -25.53 8.27 2.35
N LEU A 65 -24.24 8.33 2.71
CA LEU A 65 -23.72 7.72 3.93
C LEU A 65 -24.31 8.36 5.19
N TYR A 66 -24.40 9.69 5.23
CA TYR A 66 -24.98 10.42 6.36
C TYR A 66 -26.46 10.08 6.56
N GLU A 67 -27.24 10.06 5.47
CA GLU A 67 -28.67 9.70 5.53
C GLU A 67 -28.85 8.25 6.02
N PHE A 68 -28.02 7.32 5.53
CA PHE A 68 -28.09 5.91 5.95
C PHE A 68 -27.81 5.72 7.44
N ILE A 69 -26.81 6.42 7.99
CA ILE A 69 -26.47 6.35 9.42
C ILE A 69 -27.60 6.93 10.27
N ALA A 70 -28.22 8.03 9.85
CA ALA A 70 -29.32 8.67 10.56
C ALA A 70 -30.59 7.79 10.59
N ASN A 71 -30.93 7.17 9.46
CA ASN A 71 -32.16 6.36 9.34
C ASN A 71 -32.04 4.99 10.00
N HIS A 72 -30.85 4.38 10.02
CA HIS A 72 -30.65 3.01 10.49
C HIS A 72 -29.34 2.80 11.29
N PRO A 73 -29.25 3.31 12.53
CA PRO A 73 -28.03 3.23 13.33
C PRO A 73 -27.58 1.80 13.63
N PHE A 74 -28.53 0.88 13.91
CA PHE A 74 -28.19 -0.53 14.17
C PHE A 74 -27.63 -1.23 12.94
N LYS A 75 -28.20 -0.99 11.74
CA LYS A 75 -27.70 -1.59 10.49
C LYS A 75 -26.29 -1.07 10.19
N ALA A 76 -26.06 0.23 10.35
CA ALA A 76 -24.75 0.84 10.18
C ALA A 76 -23.71 0.21 11.13
N ALA A 77 -24.06 -0.02 12.40
CA ALA A 77 -23.17 -0.68 13.35
C ALA A 77 -22.79 -2.11 12.92
N PHE A 78 -23.74 -2.92 12.46
CA PHE A 78 -23.46 -4.27 11.97
C PHE A 78 -22.57 -4.29 10.71
N VAL A 79 -22.76 -3.36 9.78
CA VAL A 79 -21.91 -3.25 8.58
C VAL A 79 -20.47 -2.90 8.94
N ILE A 80 -20.26 -1.95 9.85
CA ILE A 80 -18.92 -1.54 10.28
C ILE A 80 -18.21 -2.69 11.02
N LEU A 81 -18.91 -3.34 11.97
CA LEU A 81 -18.35 -4.47 12.69
C LEU A 81 -18.04 -5.63 11.72
N GLY A 82 -19.01 -6.04 10.90
CA GLY A 82 -18.84 -7.14 9.96
C GLY A 82 -17.70 -6.90 8.94
N SER A 83 -17.63 -5.71 8.36
CA SER A 83 -16.55 -5.36 7.43
C SER A 83 -15.17 -5.32 8.10
N SER A 84 -15.09 -4.86 9.35
CA SER A 84 -13.84 -4.85 10.13
C SER A 84 -13.34 -6.27 10.39
N TRP A 85 -14.22 -7.15 10.88
CA TRP A 85 -13.90 -8.57 11.11
C TRP A 85 -13.51 -9.29 9.82
N MET A 86 -14.28 -9.09 8.74
CA MET A 86 -14.00 -9.70 7.44
C MET A 86 -12.64 -9.25 6.88
N THR A 87 -12.29 -7.97 7.04
CA THR A 87 -11.00 -7.43 6.58
C THR A 87 -9.83 -8.02 7.36
N VAL A 88 -9.94 -8.11 8.69
CA VAL A 88 -8.91 -8.75 9.53
C VAL A 88 -8.72 -10.21 9.13
N PHE A 89 -9.83 -10.94 8.95
CA PHE A 89 -9.80 -12.33 8.53
C PHE A 89 -9.13 -12.50 7.16
N ALA A 90 -9.55 -11.69 6.18
CA ALA A 90 -8.98 -11.71 4.84
C ALA A 90 -7.48 -11.40 4.87
N ILE A 91 -7.05 -10.32 5.52
CA ILE A 91 -5.63 -9.98 5.61
C ILE A 91 -4.84 -11.14 6.21
N ARG A 92 -5.32 -11.81 7.26
CA ARG A 92 -4.59 -12.91 7.88
C ARG A 92 -4.53 -14.16 7.00
N CYS A 93 -5.64 -14.55 6.38
CA CYS A 93 -5.66 -15.70 5.47
C CYS A 93 -4.82 -15.45 4.21
N PHE A 94 -4.93 -14.26 3.62
CA PHE A 94 -4.26 -13.92 2.37
C PHE A 94 -2.83 -13.36 2.57
N ALA A 95 -2.44 -12.91 3.76
CA ALA A 95 -1.07 -12.46 4.05
C ALA A 95 -0.03 -13.57 3.86
N LEU A 96 -0.42 -14.82 4.11
CA LEU A 96 0.44 -15.99 3.87
C LEU A 96 0.81 -16.14 2.38
N HIS A 97 -0.05 -15.64 1.48
CA HIS A 97 0.09 -15.76 0.03
C HIS A 97 0.43 -14.45 -0.68
N THR A 98 0.51 -13.32 0.04
CA THR A 98 0.75 -12.02 -0.59
C THR A 98 2.20 -11.93 -1.07
N PRO A 99 2.47 -11.81 -2.38
CA PRO A 99 3.82 -11.70 -2.89
C PRO A 99 4.43 -10.35 -2.49
N SER A 100 5.45 -10.40 -1.63
CA SER A 100 6.21 -9.21 -1.27
C SER A 100 7.44 -9.10 -2.15
N ASN A 101 7.60 -7.95 -2.80
CA ASN A 101 8.82 -7.62 -3.55
C ASN A 101 9.96 -7.14 -2.63
N ASN A 102 9.78 -7.26 -1.29
CA ASN A 102 10.77 -6.89 -0.31
C ASN A 102 11.74 -8.07 -0.08
N PRO A 103 13.01 -7.95 -0.49
CA PRO A 103 14.00 -9.03 -0.37
C PRO A 103 14.36 -9.37 1.08
N THR A 104 14.04 -8.51 2.05
CA THR A 104 14.28 -8.72 3.48
C THR A 104 13.18 -9.56 4.15
N LYS A 105 12.02 -9.73 3.51
CA LYS A 105 10.91 -10.53 4.07
C LYS A 105 11.01 -11.99 3.62
N LYS A 106 10.59 -12.92 4.49
CA LYS A 106 10.47 -14.34 4.14
C LYS A 106 9.54 -14.51 2.94
N ALA A 107 9.88 -15.43 2.04
CA ALA A 107 9.06 -15.72 0.87
C ALA A 107 7.66 -16.20 1.29
N PRO A 108 6.61 -15.82 0.54
CA PRO A 108 5.24 -16.26 0.83
C PRO A 108 5.10 -17.78 0.72
N LEU A 109 4.26 -18.38 1.57
CA LEU A 109 4.01 -19.82 1.51
C LEU A 109 3.20 -20.15 0.25
N LYS A 110 3.54 -21.28 -0.40
CA LYS A 110 2.76 -21.80 -1.51
C LYS A 110 1.48 -22.47 -0.97
N LEU A 111 0.37 -22.29 -1.69
CA LEU A 111 -0.94 -22.89 -1.35
C LEU A 111 -0.85 -24.41 -1.14
N LYS A 112 -0.03 -25.09 -1.96
CA LYS A 112 0.21 -26.53 -1.85
C LYS A 112 0.80 -26.93 -0.48
N GLU A 113 1.64 -26.10 0.11
CA GLU A 113 2.26 -26.36 1.41
C GLU A 113 1.25 -26.15 2.54
N THR A 114 0.41 -25.12 2.44
CA THR A 114 -0.73 -24.89 3.35
C THR A 114 -1.73 -26.05 3.32
N LEU A 115 -2.05 -26.57 2.13
CA LEU A 115 -2.98 -27.70 1.95
C LEU A 115 -2.43 -29.03 2.49
N ARG A 116 -1.11 -29.21 2.53
CA ARG A 116 -0.49 -30.44 3.07
C ARG A 116 -0.64 -30.54 4.59
N HIS A 117 -0.69 -29.40 5.28
CA HIS A 117 -0.83 -29.33 6.74
C HIS A 117 -1.85 -28.25 7.16
N PRO A 118 -3.16 -28.48 6.92
CA PRO A 118 -4.19 -27.48 7.12
C PRO A 118 -4.36 -27.09 8.61
N VAL A 119 -4.15 -28.05 9.52
CA VAL A 119 -4.30 -27.83 10.97
C VAL A 119 -3.28 -26.80 11.47
N ASN A 120 -2.03 -26.85 11.02
CA ASN A 120 -0.99 -25.91 11.45
C ASN A 120 -1.28 -24.47 10.97
N ALA A 121 -1.85 -24.33 9.77
CA ALA A 121 -2.26 -23.04 9.24
C ALA A 121 -3.45 -22.47 10.03
N ILE A 122 -4.42 -23.31 10.36
CA ILE A 122 -5.59 -22.93 11.17
C ILE A 122 -5.13 -22.51 12.57
N VAL A 123 -4.31 -23.31 13.26
CA VAL A 123 -3.81 -23.00 14.62
C VAL A 123 -3.03 -21.69 14.66
N ASN A 124 -2.22 -21.40 13.64
CA ASN A 124 -1.46 -20.15 13.56
C ASN A 124 -2.38 -18.92 13.35
N VAL A 125 -3.48 -19.09 12.61
CA VAL A 125 -4.48 -18.03 12.39
C VAL A 125 -5.42 -17.88 13.60
N SER A 126 -5.83 -18.98 14.23
CA SER A 126 -6.79 -19.01 15.34
C SER A 126 -6.18 -18.67 16.70
N GLY A 127 -4.88 -18.91 16.90
CA GLY A 127 -4.18 -18.57 18.15
C GLY A 127 -4.19 -17.08 18.50
N TRP A 128 -4.51 -16.22 17.54
CA TRP A 128 -4.67 -14.77 17.71
C TRP A 128 -6.13 -14.29 17.84
N LEU A 129 -7.12 -15.17 17.68
CA LEU A 129 -8.54 -14.82 17.86
C LEU A 129 -8.97 -14.85 19.34
N VAL A 130 -8.10 -15.36 20.23
CA VAL A 130 -8.35 -15.59 21.67
C VAL A 130 -7.52 -14.64 22.56
N LEU A 131 -6.77 -13.71 21.97
CA LEU A 131 -6.07 -12.59 22.64
C LEU A 131 -6.69 -11.27 22.21
#